data_AF-A0A6A8Z9B8-F1
#
_entry.id   AF-A0A6A8Z9B8-F1
#
_cell.length_a   1.000
_cell.length_b   1.000
_cell.length_c   1.000
_cell.angle_alpha   90.00
_cell.angle_beta   90.00
_cell.angle_gamma   90.00
#
_symmetry.space_group_name_H-M   'P 1'
#
loop_
_entity.id
_entity.type
_entity.pdbx_description
1 polymer ?
#
loop_
_entity_poly.entity_id
_entity_poly.type
_entity_poly.pdbx_seq_one_letter_code
_entity_poly.pdbx_strand_id
1 'polypeptide(L)'
;TGFVRSGNTYTANGAAEMIKEIVANIKSDDLEILFRMDSGYFDEKIIETIESLGCKYLIKAKSYSTLTSQATNSSIVFVKGEEGRETTELYTKLVKWEKDRRFVVSRVLKPEKERAQLSLLEGSEYDYFFFVTNTTLLSEKVVIYYEKRGNAENYIKEAKYDMAVGHLLLK
;
A
#
# COMPACT_ATOMS: atom_id res chain seq x y z
N THR A 1 -13.56 -5.65 -27.44
CA THR A 1 -13.68 -4.19 -27.59
C THR A 1 -12.93 -3.53 -26.44
N GLY A 2 -11.70 -3.09 -26.67
CA GLY A 2 -10.84 -2.51 -25.63
C GLY A 2 -11.05 -1.00 -25.53
N PHE A 3 -11.45 -0.52 -24.36
CA PHE A 3 -11.50 0.92 -24.08
C PHE A 3 -10.12 1.39 -23.63
N VAL A 4 -9.42 2.13 -24.49
CA VAL A 4 -8.25 2.92 -24.09
C VAL A 4 -8.77 4.23 -23.52
N ARG A 5 -8.70 4.41 -22.21
CA ARG A 5 -8.98 5.71 -21.57
C ARG A 5 -7.74 6.58 -21.65
N SER A 6 -7.93 7.88 -21.91
CA SER A 6 -6.88 8.87 -21.94
C SER A 6 -6.11 8.87 -20.61
N GLY A 7 -4.79 8.84 -20.72
CA GLY A 7 -3.90 8.82 -19.58
C GLY A 7 -4.12 10.04 -18.68
N ASN A 8 -3.97 9.79 -17.38
CA ASN A 8 -3.64 10.77 -16.35
C ASN A 8 -4.77 11.41 -15.52
N THR A 9 -5.92 10.76 -15.35
CA THR A 9 -6.83 11.11 -14.24
C THR A 9 -7.12 9.90 -13.38
N TYR A 10 -6.20 9.61 -12.46
CA TYR A 10 -6.49 8.69 -11.37
C TYR A 10 -7.60 9.29 -10.51
N THR A 11 -8.84 8.82 -10.70
CA THR A 11 -9.95 9.14 -9.81
C THR A 11 -10.26 7.92 -8.98
N ALA A 12 -10.47 8.11 -7.67
CA ALA A 12 -10.86 7.02 -6.78
C ALA A 12 -12.13 6.30 -7.28
N ASN A 13 -13.03 7.04 -7.93
CA ASN A 13 -14.21 6.49 -8.59
C ASN A 13 -13.87 5.47 -9.68
N GLY A 14 -12.93 5.79 -10.58
CA GLY A 14 -12.54 4.87 -11.64
C GLY A 14 -11.90 3.58 -11.13
N ALA A 15 -11.06 3.69 -10.09
CA ALA A 15 -10.44 2.54 -9.46
C ALA A 15 -11.45 1.64 -8.73
N ALA A 16 -12.41 2.25 -8.01
CA ALA A 16 -13.47 1.51 -7.32
C ALA A 16 -14.34 0.70 -8.29
N GLU A 17 -14.75 1.28 -9.42
CA GLU A 17 -15.53 0.54 -10.43
C GLU A 17 -14.72 -0.60 -11.06
N MET A 18 -13.43 -0.37 -11.35
CA MET A 18 -12.56 -1.44 -11.87
C MET A 18 -12.43 -2.60 -10.88
N ILE A 19 -12.34 -2.34 -9.57
CA ILE A 19 -12.30 -3.38 -8.54
C ILE A 19 -13.59 -4.21 -8.56
N LYS A 20 -14.76 -3.56 -8.64
CA LYS A 20 -16.05 -4.26 -8.73
C LYS A 20 -16.10 -5.16 -9.96
N GLU A 21 -15.68 -4.66 -11.12
CA GLU A 21 -15.62 -5.43 -12.36
C GLU A 21 -14.68 -6.64 -12.24
N ILE A 22 -13.48 -6.46 -11.67
CA ILE A 22 -12.55 -7.56 -11.44
C ILE A 22 -13.19 -8.64 -10.57
N VAL A 23 -13.72 -8.25 -9.39
CA VAL A 23 -14.32 -9.18 -8.44
C VAL A 23 -15.51 -9.92 -9.07
N ALA A 24 -16.37 -9.22 -9.82
CA ALA A 24 -17.53 -9.85 -10.47
C ALA A 24 -17.14 -10.91 -11.50
N ASN A 25 -15.96 -10.81 -12.11
CA ASN A 25 -15.49 -11.77 -13.12
C ASN A 25 -14.71 -12.95 -12.52
N ILE A 26 -14.04 -12.77 -11.38
CA ILE A 26 -13.13 -13.79 -10.84
C ILE A 26 -13.60 -14.42 -9.53
N LYS A 27 -14.51 -13.79 -8.79
CA LYS A 27 -14.89 -14.26 -7.46
C LYS A 27 -15.83 -15.46 -7.55
N SER A 28 -15.41 -16.54 -6.90
CA SER A 28 -16.24 -17.68 -6.51
C SER A 28 -16.27 -17.78 -4.98
N ASP A 29 -17.20 -18.56 -4.42
CA ASP A 29 -17.38 -18.68 -2.96
C ASP A 29 -16.10 -19.12 -2.23
N ASP A 30 -15.28 -19.98 -2.86
CA ASP A 30 -14.03 -20.50 -2.28
C ASP A 30 -12.80 -19.62 -2.52
N LEU A 31 -12.92 -18.51 -3.24
CA LEU A 31 -11.76 -17.69 -3.64
C LEU A 31 -11.59 -16.46 -2.76
N GLU A 32 -10.55 -16.45 -1.92
CA GLU A 32 -10.11 -15.25 -1.22
C GLU A 32 -9.26 -14.36 -2.16
N ILE A 33 -9.71 -13.12 -2.36
CA ILE A 33 -9.02 -12.14 -3.19
C ILE A 33 -8.33 -11.11 -2.30
N LEU A 34 -7.01 -10.94 -2.48
CA LEU A 34 -6.21 -9.91 -1.81
C LEU A 34 -5.72 -8.86 -2.82
N PHE A 35 -6.24 -7.64 -2.68
CA PHE A 35 -5.78 -6.48 -3.44
C PHE A 35 -4.51 -5.89 -2.82
N ARG A 36 -3.43 -5.84 -3.59
CA ARG A 36 -2.20 -5.12 -3.22
C ARG A 36 -2.07 -3.87 -4.06
N MET A 37 -1.95 -2.71 -3.42
CA MET A 37 -1.96 -1.42 -4.13
C MET A 37 -0.95 -0.43 -3.54
N ASP A 38 -0.46 0.48 -4.37
CA ASP A 38 0.44 1.54 -3.94
C ASP A 38 -0.31 2.73 -3.29
N SER A 39 0.45 3.73 -2.86
CA SER A 39 -0.08 4.92 -2.21
C SER A 39 -0.92 5.83 -3.09
N GLY A 40 -0.88 5.66 -4.42
CA GLY A 40 -1.83 6.29 -5.34
C GLY A 40 -3.26 5.83 -5.08
N TYR A 41 -3.43 4.57 -4.66
CA TYR A 41 -4.73 3.96 -4.34
C TYR A 41 -5.14 4.07 -2.88
N PHE A 42 -4.41 4.84 -2.08
CA PHE A 42 -4.78 5.12 -0.70
C PHE A 42 -5.93 6.12 -0.63
N ASP A 43 -7.14 5.60 -0.75
CA ASP A 43 -8.40 6.35 -0.72
C ASP A 43 -9.48 5.54 0.01
N GLU A 44 -10.30 6.20 0.83
CA GLU A 44 -11.33 5.51 1.63
C GLU A 44 -12.36 4.80 0.75
N LYS A 45 -12.81 5.43 -0.33
CA LYS A 45 -13.84 4.85 -1.20
C LYS A 45 -13.38 3.54 -1.82
N ILE A 46 -12.09 3.45 -2.15
CA ILE A 46 -11.48 2.23 -2.69
C ILE A 46 -11.47 1.14 -1.62
N ILE A 47 -11.01 1.49 -0.43
CA ILE A 47 -10.95 0.55 0.70
C ILE A 47 -12.36 0.04 1.04
N GLU A 48 -13.34 0.92 1.14
CA GLU A 48 -14.75 0.55 1.38
C GLU A 48 -15.32 -0.33 0.28
N THR A 49 -14.95 -0.06 -0.97
CA THR A 49 -15.37 -0.91 -2.08
C THR A 49 -14.81 -2.33 -1.92
N ILE A 50 -13.53 -2.48 -1.58
CA ILE A 50 -12.92 -3.79 -1.35
C ILE A 50 -13.55 -4.49 -0.13
N GLU A 51 -13.79 -3.75 0.95
CA GLU A 51 -14.44 -4.24 2.18
C GLU A 51 -15.86 -4.74 1.90
N SER A 52 -16.67 -3.98 1.16
CA SER A 52 -18.06 -4.36 0.84
C SER A 52 -18.15 -5.58 -0.08
N LEU A 53 -17.12 -5.84 -0.87
CA LEU A 53 -16.98 -7.05 -1.68
C LEU A 53 -16.43 -8.25 -0.89
N GLY A 54 -16.20 -8.10 0.42
CA GLY A 54 -15.66 -9.15 1.29
C GLY A 54 -14.24 -9.58 0.92
N CYS A 55 -13.47 -8.71 0.27
CA CYS A 55 -12.11 -9.00 -0.18
C CYS A 55 -11.08 -8.44 0.82
N LYS A 56 -9.85 -8.96 0.74
CA LYS A 56 -8.72 -8.47 1.53
C LYS A 56 -7.99 -7.37 0.79
N TYR A 57 -7.34 -6.47 1.54
CA TYR A 57 -6.45 -5.46 0.96
C TYR A 57 -5.18 -5.27 1.77
N LEU A 58 -4.15 -4.83 1.07
CA LEU A 58 -2.90 -4.35 1.61
C LEU A 58 -2.44 -3.18 0.75
N ILE A 59 -2.62 -1.96 1.27
CA ILE A 59 -2.38 -0.73 0.52
C ILE A 59 -1.30 0.08 1.25
N LYS A 60 -0.27 0.52 0.53
CA LYS A 60 0.71 1.45 1.09
C LYS A 60 0.01 2.79 1.36
N ALA A 61 0.03 3.26 2.59
CA ALA A 61 -0.56 4.54 2.95
C ALA A 61 0.40 5.69 2.65
N LYS A 62 -0.17 6.86 2.34
CA LYS A 62 0.62 8.10 2.31
C LYS A 62 0.99 8.48 3.75
N SER A 63 2.12 9.15 3.93
CA SER A 63 2.49 9.68 5.24
C SER A 63 1.56 10.84 5.58
N TYR A 64 0.71 10.65 6.60
CA TYR A 64 -0.15 11.69 7.17
C TYR A 64 0.40 12.09 8.52
N SER A 65 0.35 13.39 8.84
CA SER A 65 0.82 13.92 10.13
C SER A 65 0.19 13.20 11.32
N THR A 66 -1.09 12.81 11.23
CA THR A 66 -1.77 12.01 12.26
C THR A 66 -1.12 10.64 12.49
N LEU A 67 -0.78 9.92 11.41
CA LEU A 67 -0.15 8.61 11.51
C LEU A 67 1.28 8.72 12.02
N THR A 68 2.04 9.70 11.52
CA THR A 68 3.41 9.96 11.99
C THR A 68 3.41 10.34 13.46
N SER A 69 2.56 11.26 13.89
CA SER A 69 2.49 11.69 15.30
C SER A 69 2.09 10.55 16.25
N GLN A 70 1.22 9.63 15.82
CA GLN A 70 0.91 8.45 16.61
C GLN A 70 2.10 7.49 16.63
N ALA A 71 2.72 7.21 15.49
CA ALA A 71 3.86 6.31 15.39
C ALA A 71 5.12 6.80 16.14
N THR A 72 5.30 8.12 16.30
CA THR A 72 6.41 8.72 17.06
C THR A 72 6.07 8.98 18.52
N ASN A 73 4.88 8.61 18.99
CA ASN A 73 4.52 8.74 20.39
C ASN A 73 5.38 7.77 21.22
N SER A 74 5.96 8.26 22.33
CA SER A 74 6.83 7.48 23.22
C SER A 74 6.19 6.21 23.80
N SER A 75 4.86 6.16 23.85
CA SER A 75 4.11 5.01 24.36
C SER A 75 3.98 3.87 23.33
N ILE A 76 4.27 4.12 22.06
CA ILE A 76 4.21 3.08 21.02
C ILE A 76 5.48 2.24 21.04
N VAL A 77 5.27 0.93 21.21
CA VAL A 77 6.35 -0.05 21.18
C VAL A 77 6.45 -0.64 19.78
N PHE A 78 7.66 -0.59 19.22
CA PHE A 78 8.00 -1.27 17.97
C PHE A 78 8.61 -2.63 18.27
N VAL A 79 8.18 -3.62 17.51
CA VAL A 79 8.74 -4.98 17.53
C VAL A 79 9.83 -5.06 16.48
N LYS A 80 11.04 -5.43 16.90
CA LYS A 80 12.16 -5.69 16.00
C LYS A 80 11.89 -6.95 15.19
N GLY A 81 12.00 -6.82 13.88
CA GLY A 81 11.97 -7.91 12.91
C GLY A 81 13.34 -8.16 12.29
N GLU A 82 13.33 -8.77 11.12
CA GLU A 82 14.52 -9.05 10.33
C GLU A 82 15.13 -7.78 9.70
N GLU A 83 16.41 -7.85 9.32
CA GLU A 83 17.12 -6.81 8.55
C GLU A 83 17.09 -5.39 9.15
N GLY A 84 16.98 -5.27 10.48
CA GLY A 84 16.95 -3.97 11.16
C GLY A 84 15.64 -3.20 10.96
N ARG A 85 14.60 -3.87 10.45
CA ARG A 85 13.26 -3.34 10.35
C ARG A 85 12.53 -3.51 11.67
N GLU A 86 11.77 -2.49 12.04
CA GLU A 86 10.88 -2.57 13.19
C GLU A 86 9.44 -2.28 12.75
N THR A 87 8.47 -2.92 13.39
CA THR A 87 7.05 -2.75 13.04
C THR A 87 6.16 -2.58 14.26
N THR A 88 5.01 -1.92 14.07
CA THR A 88 3.96 -1.78 15.08
C THR A 88 2.60 -1.63 14.40
N GLU A 89 1.54 -1.71 15.19
CA GLU A 89 0.15 -1.62 14.73
C GLU A 89 -0.57 -0.45 15.37
N LEU A 90 -1.33 0.27 14.56
CA LEU A 90 -2.22 1.33 14.98
C LEU A 90 -3.63 1.01 14.49
N TYR A 91 -4.63 1.16 15.34
CA TYR A 91 -6.03 1.10 14.94
C TYR A 91 -6.60 2.50 15.06
N THR A 92 -6.81 3.15 13.91
CA THR A 92 -7.19 4.57 13.88
C THR A 92 -7.89 4.91 12.57
N LYS A 93 -8.58 6.04 12.55
CA LYS A 93 -9.14 6.66 11.34
C LYS A 93 -8.43 7.95 11.03
N LEU A 94 -8.31 8.24 9.73
CA LEU A 94 -7.89 9.56 9.29
C LEU A 94 -9.03 10.57 9.50
N VAL A 95 -8.70 11.85 9.56
CA VAL A 95 -9.67 12.93 9.86
C VAL A 95 -10.89 12.92 8.93
N LYS A 96 -10.71 12.51 7.67
CA LYS A 96 -11.77 12.47 6.67
C LYS A 96 -12.44 11.09 6.55
N TRP A 97 -12.07 10.15 7.40
CA TRP A 97 -12.53 8.77 7.34
C TRP A 97 -13.58 8.48 8.40
N GLU A 98 -14.55 7.65 8.04
CA GLU A 98 -15.67 7.31 8.90
C GLU A 98 -15.31 6.17 9.86
N LYS A 99 -14.43 5.26 9.43
CA LYS A 99 -14.11 4.01 10.15
C LYS A 99 -12.64 3.92 10.54
N ASP A 100 -12.41 3.44 11.76
CA ASP A 100 -11.08 3.02 12.19
C ASP A 100 -10.64 1.80 11.39
N ARG A 101 -9.37 1.81 10.98
CA ARG A 101 -8.76 0.72 10.20
C ARG A 101 -7.42 0.36 10.81
N ARG A 102 -7.01 -0.87 10.55
CA ARG A 102 -5.69 -1.38 10.98
C ARG A 102 -4.62 -0.81 10.06
N PHE A 103 -3.70 -0.09 10.67
CA PHE A 103 -2.48 0.40 10.07
C PHE A 103 -1.29 -0.39 10.62
N VAL A 104 -0.44 -0.88 9.71
CA VAL A 104 0.88 -1.39 10.05
C VAL A 104 1.88 -0.31 9.75
N VAL A 105 2.68 0.05 10.74
CA VAL A 105 3.79 0.99 10.59
C VAL A 105 5.08 0.20 10.61
N SER A 106 5.93 0.47 9.64
CA SER A 106 7.28 -0.06 9.57
C SER A 106 8.27 1.09 9.63
N ARG A 107 9.37 0.90 10.35
CA ARG A 107 10.47 1.84 10.34
C ARG A 107 11.81 1.15 10.12
N VAL A 108 12.72 1.84 9.46
CA VAL A 108 14.11 1.42 9.24
C VAL A 108 15.02 2.57 9.64
N LEU A 109 16.11 2.24 10.32
CA LEU A 109 17.09 3.23 10.74
C LEU A 109 17.81 3.80 9.50
N LYS A 110 17.82 5.13 9.36
CA LYS A 110 18.52 5.82 8.26
C LYS A 110 20.03 5.57 8.33
N PRO A 111 20.78 5.67 7.22
CA PRO A 111 22.24 5.58 7.24
C PRO A 111 22.89 6.60 8.18
N GLU A 112 24.03 6.24 8.78
CA GLU A 112 24.73 7.08 9.76
C GLU A 112 25.08 8.48 9.24
N LYS A 113 25.44 8.59 7.96
CA LYS A 113 25.76 9.87 7.31
C LYS A 113 24.58 10.85 7.33
N GLU A 114 23.35 10.35 7.19
CA GLU A 114 22.14 11.17 7.23
C GLU A 114 21.74 11.54 8.66
N ARG A 115 21.94 10.62 9.61
CA ARG A 115 21.70 10.89 11.04
C ARG A 115 22.66 11.93 11.61
N ALA A 116 23.93 11.91 11.19
CA ALA A 116 24.94 12.89 11.62
C ALA A 116 24.60 14.32 11.17
N GLN A 117 23.89 14.48 10.06
CA GLN A 117 23.42 15.79 9.58
C GLN A 117 22.13 16.25 10.28
N LEU A 118 21.34 15.29 10.81
CA LEU A 118 20.02 15.52 11.41
C LEU A 118 20.04 15.50 12.96
N SER A 119 21.22 15.43 13.59
CA SER A 119 21.41 15.22 15.03
C SER A 119 20.82 16.31 15.95
N LEU A 120 20.20 17.35 15.38
CA LEU A 120 19.48 18.41 16.09
C LEU A 120 17.96 18.20 16.15
N LEU A 121 17.41 17.16 15.51
CA LEU A 121 15.97 16.89 15.45
C LEU A 121 15.65 15.49 16.00
N GLU A 122 15.03 15.41 17.18
CA GLU A 122 14.52 14.15 17.74
C GLU A 122 13.43 13.55 16.82
N GLY A 123 13.48 12.22 16.60
CA GLY A 123 12.53 11.50 15.74
C GLY A 123 12.89 11.48 14.25
N SER A 124 13.99 12.10 13.83
CA SER A 124 14.43 12.20 12.42
C SER A 124 15.28 11.03 11.92
N GLU A 125 15.64 10.08 12.81
CA GLU A 125 16.61 9.01 12.55
C GLU A 125 16.07 7.82 11.77
N TYR A 126 14.75 7.69 11.67
CA TYR A 126 14.09 6.57 11.02
C TYR A 126 13.30 7.02 9.80
N ASP A 127 13.27 6.16 8.78
CA ASP A 127 12.29 6.25 7.70
C ASP A 127 11.05 5.44 8.07
N TYR A 128 9.88 6.08 8.03
CA TYR A 128 8.60 5.47 8.36
C TYR A 128 7.80 5.14 7.10
N PHE A 129 7.26 3.93 7.08
CA PHE A 129 6.39 3.41 6.03
C PHE A 129 5.08 2.97 6.67
N PHE A 130 3.96 3.36 6.04
CA PHE A 130 2.63 3.08 6.55
C PHE A 130 1.90 2.18 5.57
N PHE A 131 1.13 1.24 6.10
CA PHE A 131 0.29 0.32 5.34
C PHE A 131 -1.08 0.26 6.00
N VAL A 132 -2.15 0.20 5.21
CA VAL A 132 -3.50 -0.09 5.70
C VAL A 132 -3.93 -1.46 5.19
N THR A 133 -4.51 -2.28 6.06
CA THR A 133 -4.90 -3.66 5.72
C THR A 133 -6.03 -4.19 6.58
N ASN A 134 -6.91 -5.03 6.03
CA ASN A 134 -7.88 -5.82 6.78
C ASN A 134 -7.49 -7.32 6.89
N THR A 135 -6.23 -7.64 6.60
CA THR A 135 -5.69 -9.00 6.78
C THR A 135 -5.40 -9.28 8.25
N THR A 136 -5.28 -10.56 8.61
CA THR A 136 -4.84 -11.01 9.94
C THR A 136 -3.34 -11.35 9.99
N LEU A 137 -2.61 -11.01 8.92
CA LEU A 137 -1.17 -11.23 8.83
C LEU A 137 -0.44 -10.43 9.91
N LEU A 138 0.62 -11.01 10.48
CA LEU A 138 1.52 -10.31 11.39
C LEU A 138 2.12 -9.07 10.71
N SER A 139 2.37 -8.01 11.48
CA SER A 139 2.91 -6.73 10.96
C SER A 139 4.13 -6.89 10.06
N GLU A 140 5.13 -7.66 10.47
CA GLU A 140 6.30 -7.93 9.64
C GLU A 140 5.94 -8.62 8.32
N LYS A 141 5.03 -9.61 8.37
CA LYS A 141 4.55 -10.31 7.17
C LYS A 141 3.79 -9.39 6.23
N VAL A 142 3.06 -8.39 6.74
CA VAL A 142 2.42 -7.37 5.91
C VAL A 142 3.48 -6.62 5.09
N VAL A 143 4.57 -6.18 5.72
CA VAL A 143 5.64 -5.46 5.01
C VAL A 143 6.32 -6.35 3.97
N ILE A 144 6.73 -7.56 4.36
CA ILE A 144 7.38 -8.52 3.45
C ILE A 144 6.46 -8.86 2.27
N TYR A 145 5.17 -9.07 2.52
CA TYR A 145 4.21 -9.44 1.49
C TYR A 145 3.93 -8.30 0.50
N TYR A 146 4.00 -7.06 0.97
CA TYR A 146 3.96 -5.88 0.11
C TYR A 146 5.24 -5.74 -0.73
N GLU A 147 6.42 -5.92 -0.14
CA GLU A 147 7.70 -5.75 -0.83
C GLU A 147 7.93 -6.79 -1.94
N LYS A 148 7.29 -7.96 -1.84
CA LYS A 148 7.19 -8.93 -2.94
C LYS A 148 6.41 -8.40 -4.17
N ARG A 149 6.05 -7.11 -4.25
CA ARG A 149 5.54 -6.44 -5.46
C ARG A 149 6.48 -6.54 -6.67
N GLY A 150 7.78 -6.77 -6.44
CA GLY A 150 8.76 -6.96 -7.52
C GLY A 150 8.31 -8.01 -8.54
N ASN A 151 7.60 -9.05 -8.10
CA ASN A 151 7.07 -10.08 -9.00
C ASN A 151 5.93 -9.58 -9.89
N ALA A 152 5.07 -8.69 -9.38
CA ALA A 152 3.98 -8.10 -10.18
C ALA A 152 4.51 -7.03 -11.15
N GLU A 153 5.49 -6.22 -10.73
CA GLU A 153 6.16 -5.27 -11.63
C GLU A 153 6.96 -5.99 -12.71
N ASN A 154 7.61 -7.11 -12.37
CA ASN A 154 8.27 -7.96 -13.34
C ASN A 154 7.25 -8.59 -14.29
N TYR A 155 6.12 -9.11 -13.80
CA TYR A 155 5.06 -9.62 -14.68
C TYR A 155 4.46 -8.53 -15.59
N ILE A 156 4.32 -7.30 -15.11
CA ILE A 156 3.86 -6.17 -15.95
C ILE A 156 4.94 -5.78 -16.97
N LYS A 157 6.22 -5.79 -16.58
CA LYS A 157 7.33 -5.55 -17.51
C LYS A 157 7.40 -6.65 -18.55
N GLU A 158 7.37 -7.91 -18.14
CA GLU A 158 7.33 -9.10 -19.00
C GLU A 158 6.13 -9.06 -19.92
N ALA A 159 4.90 -8.83 -19.42
CA ALA A 159 3.72 -8.68 -20.26
C ALA A 159 3.83 -7.50 -21.24
N LYS A 160 4.49 -6.39 -20.88
CA LYS A 160 4.77 -5.26 -21.79
C LYS A 160 5.83 -5.61 -22.84
N TYR A 161 6.85 -6.40 -22.47
CA TYR A 161 7.90 -6.87 -23.38
C TYR A 161 7.37 -7.94 -24.33
N ASP A 162 6.62 -8.93 -23.83
CA ASP A 162 5.92 -9.96 -24.59
C ASP A 162 4.85 -9.37 -25.49
N MET A 163 4.22 -8.27 -25.08
CA MET A 163 3.27 -7.55 -25.93
C MET A 163 3.92 -6.84 -27.10
N ALA A 164 5.25 -6.59 -27.13
CA ALA A 164 6.02 -6.00 -28.24
C ALA A 164 5.20 -5.16 -29.24
N VAL A 165 4.38 -4.23 -28.71
CA VAL A 165 3.74 -3.14 -29.44
C VAL A 165 4.81 -2.06 -29.62
N GLY A 166 5.90 -2.46 -30.28
CA GLY A 166 7.12 -1.67 -30.45
C GLY A 166 7.44 -1.37 -31.91
N HIS A 167 6.65 -1.88 -32.87
CA HIS A 167 6.76 -1.51 -34.29
C HIS A 167 5.39 -1.60 -34.98
N LEU A 168 4.53 -0.62 -34.74
CA LEU A 168 3.54 -0.20 -35.73
C LEU A 168 4.07 1.08 -36.36
N LEU A 169 5.00 0.91 -37.31
CA LEU A 169 5.28 1.93 -38.30
C LEU A 169 4.05 1.99 -39.22
N LEU A 170 3.14 2.92 -38.93
CA LEU A 170 2.17 3.36 -39.92
C LEU A 170 2.96 4.13 -40.99
N LYS A 171 3.03 3.54 -42.18
CA LYS A 171 3.47 4.21 -43.41
C LYS A 171 2.51 5.32 -43.80
#